data_AF-A0A1A2LI62-F1
#
_entry.id   AF-A0A1A2LI62-F1
#
_cell.length_a   1.000
_cell.length_b   1.000
_cell.length_c   1.000
_cell.angle_alpha   90.00
_cell.angle_beta   90.00
_cell.angle_gamma   90.00
#
_symmetry.space_group_name_H-M   'P 1'
#
loop_
_entity.id
_entity.type
_entity.pdbx_description
1 polymer ?
#
loop_
_entity_poly.entity_id
_entity_poly.type
_entity_poly.pdbx_seq_one_letter_code
_entity_poly.pdbx_strand_id
1 'polypeptide(L)'
;MATGDQQRDEAVTARDIERAERRAAAARERAAHAGLSAARSFEESARKHEQVARVQDSAVEQGVSHVGVHRESAAHHREFAAEDRKLAELKRKESEADLAID
;
A
#
# COMPACT_ATOMS: atom_id res chain seq x y z
N MET A 1 -46.84 33.97 -8.65
CA MET A 1 -46.13 34.28 -7.38
C MET A 1 -44.99 33.26 -7.26
N ALA A 2 -43.80 33.63 -7.71
CA ALA A 2 -42.62 32.78 -7.67
C ALA A 2 -41.92 33.01 -6.32
N THR A 3 -42.05 32.05 -5.41
CA THR A 3 -41.28 31.99 -4.17
C THR A 3 -40.47 30.70 -4.22
N GLY A 4 -39.15 30.81 -4.26
CA GLY A 4 -38.32 29.62 -4.15
C GLY A 4 -36.87 29.73 -4.62
N ASP A 5 -36.38 30.90 -5.01
CA ASP A 5 -34.95 31.06 -5.34
C ASP A 5 -34.11 31.39 -4.09
N GLN A 6 -34.39 30.68 -2.98
CA GLN A 6 -33.57 30.69 -1.77
C GLN A 6 -32.50 29.60 -1.84
N GLN A 7 -31.76 29.54 -2.94
CA GLN A 7 -30.43 28.94 -2.94
C GLN A 7 -29.45 30.07 -3.16
N ARG A 8 -29.17 30.78 -2.06
CA ARG A 8 -28.05 31.71 -2.02
C ARG A 8 -26.80 30.91 -2.37
N ASP A 9 -26.19 31.24 -3.51
CA ASP A 9 -24.76 31.10 -3.71
C ASP A 9 -24.07 31.75 -2.49
N GLU A 10 -23.78 30.97 -1.45
CA GLU A 10 -22.88 31.41 -0.38
C GLU A 10 -21.50 31.53 -1.01
N ALA A 11 -21.08 32.76 -1.29
CA ALA A 11 -19.77 33.04 -1.84
C ALA A 11 -18.69 32.42 -0.95
N VAL A 12 -17.89 31.51 -1.53
CA VAL A 12 -16.75 30.86 -0.86
C VAL A 12 -15.83 31.94 -0.30
N THR A 13 -15.62 31.91 1.02
CA THR A 13 -14.78 32.91 1.68
C THR A 13 -13.32 32.46 1.71
N ALA A 14 -12.39 33.40 1.92
CA ALA A 14 -10.97 33.09 2.13
C ALA A 14 -10.76 32.11 3.31
N ARG A 15 -11.61 32.19 4.34
CA ARG A 15 -11.59 31.28 5.48
C ARG A 15 -12.00 29.85 5.11
N ASP A 16 -12.92 29.71 4.15
CA ASP A 16 -13.34 28.40 3.65
C ASP A 16 -12.22 27.73 2.85
N ILE A 17 -11.51 28.52 2.02
CA ILE A 17 -10.33 28.06 1.28
C ILE A 17 -9.23 27.60 2.25
N GLU A 18 -8.85 28.44 3.21
CA GLU A 18 -7.81 28.10 4.20
C GLU A 18 -8.17 26.85 5.02
N ARG A 19 -9.46 26.68 5.37
CA ARG A 19 -9.95 25.47 6.04
C ARG A 19 -9.88 24.24 5.13
N ALA A 20 -10.21 24.39 3.85
CA ALA A 20 -10.12 23.30 2.88
C ALA A 20 -8.66 22.87 2.65
N GLU A 21 -7.74 23.82 2.51
CA GLU A 21 -6.31 23.57 2.36
C GLU A 21 -5.72 22.82 3.56
N ARG A 22 -5.99 23.28 4.78
CA ARG A 22 -5.57 22.57 6.01
C ARG A 22 -6.11 21.15 6.08
N ARG A 23 -7.37 20.94 5.69
CA ARG A 23 -7.98 19.61 5.68
C ARG A 23 -7.35 18.71 4.62
N ALA A 24 -7.05 19.26 3.45
CA ALA A 24 -6.36 18.54 2.39
C ALA A 24 -4.94 18.13 2.82
N ALA A 25 -4.19 19.04 3.44
CA ALA A 25 -2.86 18.74 3.99
C ALA A 25 -2.92 17.61 5.02
N ALA A 26 -3.81 17.72 6.02
CA ALA A 26 -3.98 16.67 7.03
C ALA A 26 -4.46 15.33 6.43
N ALA A 27 -5.23 15.36 5.34
CA ALA A 27 -5.65 14.14 4.65
C ALA A 27 -4.48 13.48 3.90
N ARG A 28 -3.62 14.26 3.24
CA ARG A 28 -2.40 13.76 2.58
C ARG A 28 -1.44 13.14 3.59
N GLU A 29 -1.19 13.81 4.70
CA GLU A 29 -0.33 13.29 5.78
C GLU A 29 -0.83 11.93 6.29
N ARG A 30 -2.14 11.80 6.58
CA ARG A 30 -2.73 10.52 6.98
C ARG A 30 -2.61 9.45 5.90
N ALA A 31 -2.82 9.81 4.65
CA ALA A 31 -2.70 8.88 3.53
C ALA A 31 -1.25 8.37 3.39
N ALA A 32 -0.26 9.26 3.53
CA ALA A 32 1.15 8.88 3.51
C ALA A 32 1.51 7.92 4.65
N HIS A 33 1.07 8.19 5.89
CA HIS A 33 1.30 7.26 7.00
C HIS A 33 0.64 5.88 6.79
N ALA A 34 -0.55 5.86 6.19
CA ALA A 34 -1.21 4.61 5.79
C ALA A 34 -0.41 3.88 4.71
N GLY A 35 0.12 4.60 3.71
CA GLY A 35 0.99 4.07 2.67
C GLY A 35 2.28 3.46 3.22
N LEU A 36 2.95 4.14 4.17
CA LEU A 36 4.12 3.58 4.87
C LEU A 36 3.78 2.32 5.68
N SER A 37 2.59 2.28 6.26
CA SER A 37 2.13 1.08 6.98
C SER A 37 1.86 -0.08 6.02
N ALA A 38 1.24 0.19 4.88
CA ALA A 38 1.05 -0.80 3.81
C ALA A 38 2.40 -1.31 3.28
N ALA A 39 3.40 -0.43 3.10
CA ALA A 39 4.75 -0.83 2.70
C ALA A 39 5.36 -1.86 3.66
N ARG A 40 5.26 -1.61 4.98
CA ARG A 40 5.72 -2.56 6.00
C ARG A 40 4.98 -3.91 5.93
N SER A 41 3.68 -3.89 5.70
CA SER A 41 2.88 -5.12 5.55
C SER A 41 3.30 -5.93 4.32
N PHE A 42 3.57 -5.28 3.19
CA PHE A 42 4.10 -5.97 2.00
C PHE A 42 5.49 -6.57 2.27
N GLU A 43 6.39 -5.88 2.96
CA GLU A 43 7.68 -6.46 3.34
C GLU A 43 7.55 -7.69 4.24
N GLU A 44 6.60 -7.66 5.18
CA GLU A 44 6.31 -8.82 6.02
C GLU A 44 5.74 -9.99 5.21
N SER A 45 4.84 -9.71 4.28
CA SER A 45 4.28 -10.69 3.34
C SER A 45 5.36 -11.33 2.48
N ALA A 46 6.28 -10.54 1.92
CA ALA A 46 7.42 -11.04 1.16
C ALA A 46 8.30 -12.01 1.97
N ARG A 47 8.58 -11.69 3.24
CA ARG A 47 9.33 -12.57 4.14
C ARG A 47 8.62 -13.90 4.38
N LYS A 48 7.29 -13.89 4.53
CA LYS A 48 6.48 -15.10 4.69
C LYS A 48 6.51 -15.96 3.43
N HIS A 49 6.38 -15.35 2.25
CA HIS A 49 6.53 -16.05 0.99
C HIS A 49 7.90 -16.73 0.85
N GLU A 50 8.99 -16.03 1.18
CA GLU A 50 10.33 -16.62 1.19
C GLU A 50 10.49 -17.75 2.21
N GLN A 51 9.83 -17.63 3.36
CA GLN A 51 9.83 -18.70 4.36
C GLN A 51 9.15 -19.96 3.81
N VAL A 52 7.99 -19.82 3.15
CA VAL A 52 7.30 -20.95 2.53
C VAL A 52 8.15 -21.57 1.41
N ALA A 53 8.77 -20.76 0.55
CA ALA A 53 9.66 -21.26 -0.49
C ALA A 53 10.80 -22.11 0.09
N ARG A 54 11.42 -21.67 1.20
CA ARG A 54 12.46 -22.44 1.90
C ARG A 54 11.94 -23.76 2.46
N VAL A 55 10.74 -23.77 3.03
CA VAL A 55 10.12 -25.01 3.53
C VAL A 55 9.90 -26.00 2.38
N GLN A 56 9.45 -25.52 1.21
CA GLN A 56 9.29 -26.37 0.03
C GLN A 56 10.63 -26.94 -0.46
N ASP A 57 11.70 -26.13 -0.47
CA ASP A 57 13.04 -26.61 -0.83
C ASP A 57 13.53 -27.70 0.15
N SER A 58 13.41 -27.44 1.46
CA SER A 58 13.81 -28.40 2.49
C SER A 58 13.01 -29.71 2.43
N ALA A 59 11.74 -29.66 2.02
CA ALA A 59 10.94 -30.87 1.81
C ALA A 59 11.53 -31.72 0.66
N VAL A 60 11.95 -31.09 -0.43
CA VAL A 60 12.62 -31.78 -1.56
C VAL A 60 13.93 -32.42 -1.10
N GLU A 61 14.73 -31.72 -0.30
CA GLU A 61 15.98 -32.26 0.27
C GLU A 61 15.75 -33.48 1.18
N GLN A 62 14.61 -33.52 1.87
CA GLN A 62 14.19 -34.64 2.72
C GLN A 62 13.61 -35.82 1.94
N GLY A 63 13.50 -35.72 0.60
CA GLY A 63 13.09 -36.84 -0.25
C GLY A 63 11.59 -37.08 -0.31
N VAL A 64 10.76 -36.04 -0.10
CA VAL A 64 9.31 -36.14 -0.30
C VAL A 64 8.95 -36.51 -1.74
N SER A 65 7.78 -37.13 -1.93
CA SER A 65 7.22 -37.35 -3.27
C SER A 65 6.81 -36.02 -3.92
N HIS A 66 6.54 -36.04 -5.23
CA HIS A 66 6.08 -34.86 -5.99
C HIS A 66 7.06 -33.66 -6.01
N VAL A 67 8.36 -33.94 -6.11
CA VAL A 67 9.44 -32.94 -6.17
C VAL A 67 9.15 -31.79 -7.15
N GLY A 68 8.55 -32.07 -8.32
CA GLY A 68 8.18 -31.05 -9.29
C GLY A 68 7.22 -30.00 -8.72
N VAL A 69 6.18 -30.43 -7.99
CA VAL A 69 5.17 -29.55 -7.38
C VAL A 69 5.81 -28.68 -6.29
N HIS A 70 6.69 -29.25 -5.46
CA HIS A 70 7.40 -28.49 -4.44
C HIS A 70 8.31 -27.41 -5.05
N ARG A 71 9.05 -27.76 -6.11
CA ARG A 71 9.92 -26.80 -6.81
C ARG A 71 9.13 -25.67 -7.47
N GLU A 72 8.03 -26.00 -8.13
CA GLU A 72 7.14 -25.03 -8.76
C GLU A 72 6.51 -24.10 -7.71
N SER A 73 5.98 -24.67 -6.61
CA SER A 73 5.44 -23.87 -5.50
C SER A 73 6.49 -22.95 -4.88
N ALA A 74 7.72 -23.43 -4.68
CA ALA A 74 8.82 -22.60 -4.18
C ALA A 74 9.14 -21.45 -5.14
N ALA A 75 9.13 -21.69 -6.45
CA ALA A 75 9.35 -20.65 -7.47
C ALA A 75 8.26 -19.56 -7.40
N HIS A 76 6.99 -19.95 -7.39
CA HIS A 76 5.87 -18.99 -7.28
C HIS A 76 5.93 -18.15 -5.99
N HIS A 77 6.28 -18.77 -4.86
CA HIS A 77 6.45 -18.00 -3.63
C HIS A 77 7.60 -16.98 -3.72
N ARG A 78 8.71 -17.31 -4.38
CA ARG A 78 9.79 -16.32 -4.61
C ARG A 78 9.34 -15.19 -5.52
N GLU A 79 8.53 -15.47 -6.54
CA GLU A 79 7.92 -14.46 -7.41
C GLU A 79 7.03 -13.52 -6.62
N PHE A 80 6.10 -14.04 -5.81
CA PHE A 80 5.24 -13.21 -4.96
C PHE A 80 6.04 -12.39 -3.95
N ALA A 81 7.11 -12.94 -3.37
CA ALA A 81 7.99 -12.17 -2.50
C ALA A 81 8.66 -11.00 -3.22
N ALA A 82 9.07 -11.18 -4.48
CA ALA A 82 9.66 -10.13 -5.30
C ALA A 82 8.63 -9.04 -5.65
N GLU A 83 7.39 -9.43 -5.98
CA GLU A 83 6.29 -8.51 -6.23
C GLU A 83 5.94 -7.69 -4.99
N ASP A 84 5.81 -8.32 -3.83
CA ASP A 84 5.54 -7.65 -2.56
C ASP A 84 6.66 -6.66 -2.19
N ARG A 85 7.94 -7.03 -2.38
CA ARG A 85 9.07 -6.12 -2.18
C ARG A 85 8.98 -4.89 -3.10
N LYS A 86 8.60 -5.10 -4.37
CA LYS A 86 8.39 -3.99 -5.32
C LYS A 86 7.24 -3.09 -4.90
N LEU A 87 6.12 -3.65 -4.45
CA LEU A 87 4.98 -2.87 -3.95
C LEU A 87 5.35 -2.08 -2.69
N ALA A 88 6.11 -2.68 -1.78
CA ALA A 88 6.61 -2.00 -0.59
C ALA A 88 7.48 -0.78 -0.95
N GLU A 89 8.40 -0.94 -1.90
CA GLU A 89 9.27 0.15 -2.35
C GLU A 89 8.47 1.29 -2.99
N LEU A 90 7.51 0.96 -3.87
CA LEU A 90 6.63 1.96 -4.48
C LEU A 90 5.83 2.73 -3.43
N LYS A 91 5.21 2.02 -2.47
CA LYS A 91 4.43 2.64 -1.40
C LYS A 91 5.28 3.53 -0.50
N ARG A 92 6.53 3.11 -0.22
CA ARG A 92 7.49 3.93 0.53
C ARG A 92 7.80 5.22 -0.22
N LYS A 93 8.19 5.13 -1.50
CA LYS A 93 8.53 6.29 -2.33
C LYS A 93 7.37 7.28 -2.45
N GLU A 94 6.17 6.80 -2.75
CA GLU A 94 4.96 7.64 -2.83
C GLU A 94 4.69 8.37 -1.51
N SER A 95 4.70 7.63 -0.40
CA SER A 95 4.36 8.19 0.91
C SER A 95 5.43 9.14 1.45
N GLU A 96 6.71 8.84 1.23
CA GLU A 96 7.81 9.73 1.62
C GLU A 96 7.79 11.01 0.79
N ALA A 97 7.44 10.94 -0.49
CA ALA A 97 7.25 12.13 -1.32
C ALA A 97 6.08 13.00 -0.80
N ASP A 98 4.95 12.40 -0.43
CA ASP A 98 3.80 13.11 0.13
C ASP A 98 4.12 13.80 1.47
N LEU A 99 5.00 13.22 2.29
CA LEU A 99 5.47 13.81 3.55
C LEU A 99 6.58 14.86 3.37
N ALA A 100 7.30 14.84 2.25
CA ALA A 100 8.35 15.81 1.95
C ALA A 100 7.81 17.10 1.31
N ILE A 101 6.52 17.13 0.95
CA ILE A 101 5.83 18.34 0.50
C ILE A 101 5.40 19.11 1.75
N ASP A 102 6.36 19.85 2.33
CA ASP A 102 6.10 20.94 3.29
C ASP A 102 5.75 22.25 2.56
#